data_AF-A0A9D5V8H4-F1
#
_entry.id   AF-A0A9D5V8H4-F1
#
_cell.length_a   1.000
_cell.length_b   1.000
_cell.length_c   1.000
_cell.angle_alpha   90.00
_cell.angle_beta   90.00
_cell.angle_gamma   90.00
#
_symmetry.space_group_name_H-M   'P 1'
#
loop_
_entity.id
_entity.type
_entity.pdbx_description
1 polymer ?
#
loop_
_entity_poly.entity_id
_entity_poly.type
_entity_poly.pdbx_seq_one_letter_code
_entity_poly.pdbx_strand_id
1 'polypeptide(L)'
;MFLLNRAGWTFMEVDRAFELAPSTASKAAGYPHLNGELAIAKALKTSPSQIWPSRFDASGKRLKPQPSQNYKPRRRIRHCQKRRAA
;
A
#
# COMPACT_ATOMS: atom_id res chain seq x y z
N MET A 1 -4.42 -6.07 -3.21
CA MET A 1 -4.36 -6.75 -1.89
C MET A 1 -3.78 -8.15 -1.95
N PHE A 2 -3.75 -8.81 -3.13
CA PHE A 2 -3.32 -10.21 -3.28
C PHE A 2 -1.82 -10.47 -3.05
N LEU A 3 -0.93 -9.51 -3.34
CA LEU A 3 0.52 -9.75 -3.35
C LEU A 3 1.14 -9.99 -1.96
N LEU A 4 0.75 -9.20 -0.94
CA LEU A 4 1.23 -9.37 0.44
C LEU A 4 0.70 -10.65 1.08
N ASN A 5 -0.60 -10.93 0.91
CA ASN A 5 -1.22 -12.15 1.43
C ASN A 5 -0.60 -13.40 0.79
N ARG A 6 -0.33 -13.38 -0.52
CA ARG A 6 0.36 -14.46 -1.23
C ARG A 6 1.79 -14.69 -0.75
N ALA A 7 2.47 -13.64 -0.26
CA ALA A 7 3.79 -13.75 0.33
C ALA A 7 3.76 -14.19 1.81
N GLY A 8 2.58 -14.38 2.41
CA GLY A 8 2.43 -14.74 3.82
C GLY A 8 2.60 -13.57 4.78
N TRP A 9 2.58 -12.33 4.30
CA TRP A 9 2.75 -11.12 5.11
C TRP A 9 1.43 -10.36 5.28
N THR A 10 1.14 -9.94 6.51
CA THR A 10 0.08 -8.96 6.79
C THR A 10 0.63 -7.53 6.82
N PHE A 11 -0.24 -6.54 6.55
CA PHE A 11 0.16 -5.13 6.65
C PHE A 11 0.62 -4.76 8.06
N MET A 12 0.02 -5.37 9.08
CA MET A 12 0.37 -5.10 10.47
C MET A 12 1.75 -5.67 10.83
N GLU A 13 2.10 -6.85 10.31
CA GLU A 13 3.46 -7.40 10.47
C GLU A 13 4.49 -6.56 9.76
N VAL A 14 4.18 -6.02 8.56
CA VAL A 14 5.06 -5.07 7.88
C VAL A 14 5.20 -3.78 8.69
N ASP A 15 4.10 -3.22 9.21
CA ASP A 15 4.18 -2.01 10.05
C ASP A 15 5.08 -2.25 11.29
N ARG A 16 4.97 -3.43 11.93
CA ARG A 16 5.81 -3.80 13.08
C ARG A 16 7.26 -4.04 12.71
N ALA A 17 7.53 -4.78 11.63
CA ALA A 17 8.88 -5.15 11.20
C ALA A 17 9.69 -3.94 10.71
N PHE A 18 9.01 -2.88 10.24
CA PHE A 18 9.63 -1.66 9.73
C PHE A 18 9.38 -0.44 10.64
N GLU A 19 8.93 -0.64 11.87
CA GLU A 19 8.71 0.41 12.89
C GLU A 19 7.84 1.57 12.38
N LEU A 20 6.85 1.25 11.55
CA LEU A 20 5.92 2.24 10.98
C LEU A 20 4.71 2.43 11.90
N ALA A 21 4.09 3.60 11.80
CA ALA A 21 2.83 3.86 12.48
C ALA A 21 1.76 2.84 12.01
N PRO A 22 0.85 2.41 12.88
CA PRO A 22 -0.15 1.42 12.53
C PRO A 22 -1.01 1.89 11.36
N SER A 23 -1.28 0.98 10.41
CA SER A 23 -1.97 1.24 9.14
C SER A 23 -1.17 2.02 8.10
N THR A 24 0.14 2.22 8.27
CA THR A 24 0.97 2.94 7.28
C THR A 24 1.14 2.11 6.02
N ALA A 25 1.48 0.83 6.14
CA ALA A 25 1.59 -0.10 5.02
C ALA A 25 0.22 -0.28 4.32
N SER A 26 -0.86 -0.38 5.10
CA SER A 26 -2.23 -0.44 4.54
C SER A 26 -2.58 0.80 3.73
N LYS A 27 -2.26 2.00 4.24
CA LYS A 27 -2.42 3.26 3.52
C LYS A 27 -1.53 3.30 2.28
N ALA A 28 -0.26 2.89 2.38
CA ALA A 28 0.69 2.90 1.27
C ALA A 28 0.25 2.03 0.08
N ALA A 29 -0.47 0.94 0.35
CA ALA A 29 -1.06 0.11 -0.70
C ALA A 29 -2.06 0.86 -1.59
N GLY A 30 -2.71 1.91 -1.08
CA GLY A 30 -3.72 2.71 -1.79
C GLY A 30 -3.29 4.14 -2.10
N TYR A 31 -2.44 4.73 -1.28
CA TYR A 31 -2.00 6.13 -1.34
C TYR A 31 -0.48 6.21 -1.45
N PRO A 32 0.08 7.22 -2.14
CA PRO A 32 1.52 7.37 -2.31
C PRO A 32 2.21 7.74 -0.98
N HIS A 33 2.67 6.72 -0.25
CA HIS A 33 3.40 6.84 1.01
C HIS A 33 4.77 6.18 0.86
N LEU A 34 5.83 6.99 0.75
CA LEU A 34 7.18 6.51 0.47
C LEU A 34 7.65 5.44 1.47
N ASN A 35 7.52 5.71 2.77
CA ASN A 35 8.02 4.79 3.80
C ASN A 35 7.29 3.45 3.78
N GLY A 36 5.97 3.47 3.60
CA GLY A 36 5.17 2.23 3.52
C GLY A 36 5.38 1.48 2.19
N GLU A 37 5.57 2.19 1.07
CA GLU A 37 5.91 1.58 -0.22
C GLU A 37 7.25 0.84 -0.14
N LEU A 38 8.27 1.49 0.44
CA LEU A 38 9.59 0.90 0.65
C LEU A 38 9.55 -0.29 1.60
N ALA A 39 8.80 -0.21 2.70
CA ALA A 39 8.64 -1.31 3.64
C ALA A 39 7.97 -2.54 2.98
N ILE A 40 6.89 -2.32 2.22
CA ILE A 40 6.21 -3.41 1.50
C ILE A 40 7.12 -4.00 0.42
N ALA A 41 7.82 -3.16 -0.34
CA ALA A 41 8.76 -3.60 -1.37
C ALA A 41 9.87 -4.46 -0.76
N LYS A 42 10.42 -4.04 0.39
CA LYS A 42 11.45 -4.79 1.12
C LYS A 42 10.92 -6.10 1.70
N ALA A 43 9.69 -6.11 2.23
CA ALA A 43 9.02 -7.35 2.68
C ALA A 43 8.81 -8.35 1.53
N LEU A 44 8.44 -7.86 0.35
CA LEU A 44 8.22 -8.67 -0.86
C LEU A 44 9.51 -8.97 -1.64
N LYS A 45 10.68 -8.49 -1.17
CA LYS A 45 11.97 -8.59 -1.87
C LYS A 45 11.89 -8.16 -3.34
N THR A 46 11.10 -7.12 -3.61
CA THR A 46 10.72 -6.65 -4.95
C THR A 46 10.91 -5.14 -5.03
N SER A 47 11.06 -4.58 -6.23
CA SER A 47 11.16 -3.12 -6.39
C SER A 47 9.80 -2.42 -6.22
N PRO A 48 9.72 -1.26 -5.53
CA PRO A 48 8.48 -0.48 -5.44
C PRO A 48 7.87 -0.15 -6.81
N SER A 49 8.71 0.04 -7.83
CA SER A 49 8.27 0.31 -9.20
C SER A 49 7.55 -0.86 -9.87
N GLN A 50 7.85 -2.10 -9.48
CA GLN A 50 7.13 -3.28 -9.98
C GLN A 50 5.73 -3.39 -9.34
N ILE A 51 5.57 -2.89 -8.11
CA ILE A 51 4.29 -2.91 -7.39
C ILE A 51 3.42 -1.73 -7.82
N TRP A 52 4.02 -0.55 -7.98
CA TRP A 52 3.34 0.70 -8.34
C TRP A 52 4.01 1.39 -9.54
N PRO A 53 3.89 0.84 -10.76
CA PRO A 53 4.49 1.44 -11.94
C PRO A 53 3.96 2.84 -12.24
N SER A 54 2.75 3.20 -11.80
CA SER A 54 2.20 4.55 -11.97
C SER A 54 2.80 5.62 -11.04
N ARG A 55 3.63 5.23 -10.07
CA ARG A 55 4.24 6.12 -9.06
C ARG A 55 5.75 6.32 -9.28
N PHE A 56 6.36 5.45 -10.06
CA PHE A 56 7.79 5.41 -10.30
C PHE A 56 8.05 5.40 -11.81
N ASP A 57 9.14 6.02 -12.21
CA ASP A 57 9.63 5.99 -13.59
C ASP A 57 10.27 4.62 -13.92
N ALA A 58 10.50 4.35 -15.20
CA ALA A 58 11.18 3.14 -15.69
C ALA A 58 12.59 2.96 -15.07
N SER A 59 13.22 4.06 -14.68
CA SER A 59 14.50 4.11 -13.96
C SER A 59 14.43 3.70 -12.48
N GLY A 60 13.23 3.43 -11.94
CA GLY A 60 13.05 3.14 -10.51
C GLY A 60 12.94 4.39 -9.63
N LYS A 61 13.02 5.59 -10.22
CA LYS A 61 12.94 6.85 -9.48
C LYS A 61 11.49 7.27 -9.27
N ARG A 62 11.16 7.75 -8.07
CA ARG A 62 9.82 8.27 -7.78
C ARG A 62 9.53 9.51 -8.63
N LEU A 63 8.35 9.54 -9.25
CA LEU A 63 7.89 10.71 -10.00
C LEU A 63 7.67 11.90 -9.04
N LYS A 64 8.28 13.05 -9.37
CA LYS A 64 8.13 14.32 -8.66
C LYS A 64 7.81 15.44 -9.66
N PRO A 65 6.66 16.13 -9.53
CA PRO A 65 5.57 15.86 -8.59
C PRO A 65 4.87 14.52 -8.87
N GLN A 66 4.27 13.91 -7.84
CA GLN A 66 3.42 12.73 -8.06
C GLN A 66 2.16 13.18 -8.83
N PRO A 67 1.70 12.45 -9.86
CA PRO A 67 0.48 12.80 -10.57
C PRO A 67 -0.70 12.82 -9.60
N SER A 68 -1.54 13.85 -9.70
CA SER A 68 -2.70 14.06 -8.82
C SER A 68 -3.67 12.87 -8.81
N GLN A 69 -3.71 12.11 -9.91
CA GLN A 69 -4.47 10.87 -10.04
C GLN A 69 -4.10 9.82 -8.97
N ASN A 70 -2.87 9.79 -8.48
CA ASN A 70 -2.41 8.84 -7.45
C ASN A 70 -2.97 9.13 -6.05
N TYR A 71 -3.48 10.35 -5.82
CA TYR A 71 -4.12 10.74 -4.55
C TYR A 71 -5.62 10.50 -4.53
N LYS A 72 -6.22 10.02 -5.63
CA LYS A 72 -7.67 9.76 -5.68
C LYS A 72 -8.05 8.76 -4.59
N PRO A 73 -8.98 9.11 -3.68
CA PRO A 73 -9.37 8.22 -2.62
C PRO A 73 -9.96 6.96 -3.23
N ARG A 74 -9.53 5.80 -2.74
CA ARG A 74 -10.20 4.55 -3.07
C ARG A 74 -11.66 4.70 -2.68
N ARG A 75 -12.58 4.40 -3.61
CA ARG A 75 -14.01 4.33 -3.30
C ARG A 75 -14.17 3.38 -2.11
N ARG A 76 -14.48 3.93 -0.93
CA ARG A 76 -14.86 3.12 0.22
C ARG A 76 -16.13 2.40 -0.18
N ILE A 77 -16.03 1.10 -0.45
CA ILE A 77 -17.20 0.25 -0.44
C ILE A 77 -17.70 0.34 1.01
N ARG A 78 -18.80 1.06 1.23
CA ARG A 78 -19.40 1.16 2.56
C ARG A 78 -19.75 -0.26 2.95
N HIS A 79 -19.05 -0.79 3.94
CA HIS A 79 -19.47 -2.03 4.57
C HIS A 79 -20.76 -1.71 5.35
N CYS A 80 -21.90 -1.94 4.71
CA CYS A 80 -23.16 -2.10 5.42
C CYS A 80 -23.02 -3.36 6.26
N GLN A 81 -22.71 -3.19 7.55
CA GLN A 81 -22.96 -4.25 8.52
C GLN A 81 -24.47 -4.44 8.52
N LYS A 82 -24.96 -5.47 7.83
CA LYS A 82 -26.35 -5.90 7.97
C LYS A 82 -26.56 -6.20 9.45
N ARG A 83 -27.26 -5.31 10.15
CA ARG A 83 -27.70 -5.54 11.53
C ARG A 83 -28.47 -6.87 11.50
N ARG A 84 -27.99 -7.87 12.25
CA ARG A 84 -28.71 -9.14 12.44
C ARG A 84 -30.08 -8.80 13.02
N ALA A 85 -31.13 -9.26 12.35
CA ALA A 85 -32.49 -9.23 12.87
C ALA A 85 -32.56 -10.12 14.12
N ALA A 86 -33.26 -9.62 15.15
CA ALA A 86 -33.53 -10.30 16.41
C ALA A 86 -34.68 -11.30 16.27
#